data_AF-A0A968PZG0-F1
#
_entry.id   AF-A0A968PZG0-F1
#
_cell.length_a   1.000
_cell.length_b   1.000
_cell.length_c   1.000
_cell.angle_alpha   90.00
_cell.angle_beta   90.00
_cell.angle_gamma   90.00
#
_symmetry.space_group_name_H-M   'P 1'
#
loop_
_entity.id
_entity.type
_entity.pdbx_description
1 polymer ?
#
loop_
_entity_poly.entity_id
_entity_poly.type
_entity_poly.pdbx_seq_one_letter_code
_entity_poly.pdbx_strand_id
1 'polypeptide(L)' 'MVKDSRLTMLLISTKGWLINPKTRRVEVYRPNQAAKVLQNPRAVSGEDVLPGFELHLGTIFHLGTIFKEDG' A
#
# COMPACT_ATOMS: atom_id res chain seq x y z
N MET A 1 -4.11 12.60 -22.49
CA MET A 1 -4.75 12.09 -21.25
C MET A 1 -3.73 11.26 -20.48
N VAL A 2 -2.93 11.90 -19.63
CA VAL A 2 -2.11 11.19 -18.64
C VAL A 2 -2.88 11.33 -17.33
N LYS A 3 -3.59 10.28 -16.91
CA LYS A 3 -4.31 10.25 -15.63
C LYS A 3 -3.27 10.23 -14.52
N ASP A 4 -2.99 11.42 -13.99
CA ASP A 4 -2.12 11.71 -12.85
C ASP A 4 -2.43 10.73 -11.69
N SER A 5 -1.65 9.66 -11.61
CA SER A 5 -1.70 8.65 -10.55
C SER A 5 -0.44 8.85 -9.72
N ARG A 6 -0.53 9.75 -8.74
CA ARG A 6 0.55 9.99 -7.77
C ARG A 6 0.72 8.75 -6.92
N LEU A 7 1.56 7.83 -7.40
CA LEU A 7 2.05 6.67 -6.68
C LEU A 7 3.01 7.20 -5.60
N THR A 8 2.49 7.48 -4.41
CA THR A 8 3.33 7.83 -3.26
C THR A 8 4.05 6.57 -2.80
N MET A 9 5.32 6.45 -3.18
CA MET A 9 6.22 5.37 -2.76
C MET A 9 6.99 5.83 -1.52
N LEU A 10 6.76 5.21 -0.36
CA LEU A 10 7.56 5.44 0.85
C LEU A 10 8.76 4.47 0.82
N LEU A 11 9.94 4.97 0.46
CA LEU A 11 11.18 4.19 0.52
C LEU A 11 11.76 4.28 1.94
N ILE A 12 11.67 3.19 2.69
CA ILE A 12 12.43 2.99 3.93
C ILE A 12 13.24 1.71 3.73
N SER A 13 14.50 1.89 3.28
CA SER A 13 15.67 1.01 3.08
C SER A 13 15.56 -0.52 2.84
N THR A 14 14.48 -1.22 3.18
CA THR A 14 14.39 -2.70 3.09
C THR A 14 13.02 -3.21 2.63
N LYS A 15 11.97 -2.38 2.69
CA LYS A 15 10.60 -2.78 2.31
C LYS A 15 9.78 -1.58 1.83
N GLY A 16 9.15 -1.71 0.67
CA GLY A 16 8.21 -0.72 0.13
C GLY A 16 6.81 -1.30 0.01
N TRP A 17 5.77 -0.47 0.19
CA TRP A 17 4.39 -0.86 -0.06
C TRP A 17 3.77 0.01 -1.14
N LEU A 18 3.15 -0.65 -2.12
CA LEU A 18 2.20 -0.01 -3.01
C LEU A 18 0.80 -0.41 -2.58
N ILE A 19 0.03 0.54 -2.06
CA ILE A 19 -1.34 0.31 -1.61
C ILE A 19 -2.30 0.83 -2.69
N ASN A 20 -3.19 -0.03 -3.17
CA ASN A 20 -4.31 0.33 -4.02
C ASN A 20 -5.61 0.24 -3.20
N PRO A 21 -6.14 1.38 -2.71
CA PRO A 21 -7.33 1.39 -1.87
C PRO A 21 -8.60 0.94 -2.61
N LYS A 22 -8.70 1.20 -3.92
CA LYS A 22 -9.89 0.90 -4.73
C LYS A 22 -10.11 -0.60 -4.86
N THR A 23 -9.03 -1.36 -5.05
CA THR A 23 -9.05 -2.82 -5.15
C THR A 23 -8.69 -3.50 -3.84
N ARG A 24 -8.43 -2.73 -2.78
CA ARG A 24 -7.93 -3.19 -1.47
C ARG A 24 -6.74 -4.14 -1.62
N ARG A 25 -5.84 -3.83 -2.54
CA ARG A 25 -4.65 -4.64 -2.84
C ARG A 25 -3.42 -3.94 -2.31
N VAL A 26 -2.49 -4.69 -1.73
CA VAL A 26 -1.18 -4.17 -1.33
C VAL A 26 -0.11 -5.01 -1.97
N GLU A 27 0.87 -4.37 -2.58
CA GLU A 27 2.06 -5.01 -3.12
C GLU A 27 3.25 -4.66 -2.24
N VAL A 28 3.95 -5.68 -1.76
CA VAL A 28 5.11 -5.56 -0.89
C VAL A 28 6.36 -5.82 -1.71
N TYR A 29 7.21 -4.81 -1.79
CA TYR A 29 8.46 -4.83 -2.53
C TYR A 29 9.64 -4.98 -1.58
N ARG A 30 10.59 -5.82 -1.95
CA ARG A 30 11.89 -5.96 -1.29
C ARG A 30 12.99 -5.98 -2.34
N PRO A 31 14.21 -5.49 -2.03
CA PRO A 31 15.33 -5.58 -2.95
C PRO A 31 15.56 -7.03 -3.41
N ASN A 32 15.81 -7.20 -4.71
CA ASN A 32 16.11 -8.50 -5.34
C ASN A 32 15.02 -9.59 -5.15
N GLN A 33 13.78 -9.19 -4.88
CA GLN A 33 12.65 -10.12 -4.76
C GLN A 33 11.48 -9.66 -5.62
N ALA A 34 10.72 -10.62 -6.15
CA ALA A 34 9.45 -10.33 -6.79
C ALA A 34 8.47 -9.71 -5.78
N ALA A 35 7.62 -8.81 -6.25
CA ALA A 35 6.60 -8.18 -5.42
C ALA A 35 5.64 -9.24 -4.86
N LYS A 36 5.41 -9.22 -3.55
CA LYS A 36 4.39 -10.05 -2.91
C LYS A 36 3.06 -9.30 -2.91
N VAL A 37 2.05 -9.88 -3.56
CA VAL A 37 0.69 -9.31 -3.57
C VAL A 37 -0.09 -9.84 -2.37
N LEU A 38 -0.68 -8.93 -1.61
CA LEU A 38 -1.62 -9.19 -0.53
C LEU A 38 -2.99 -8.64 -0.93
N GLN A 39 -4.01 -9.50 -0.92
CA GLN A 39 -5.37 -9.12 -1.26
C GLN A 39 -6.20 -8.87 0.00
N ASN A 40 -6.80 -7.68 0.08
CA ASN A 40 -7.59 -7.20 1.22
C ASN A 40 -6.95 -7.44 2.61
N PRO A 41 -5.64 -7.15 2.82
CA PRO A 41 -5.01 -7.33 4.12
C PRO A 41 -5.58 -6.34 5.15
N ARG A 42 -5.69 -6.74 6.42
CA ARG A 42 -6.10 -5.84 7.51
C ARG A 42 -5.01 -4.82 7.86
N ALA A 43 -3.76 -5.25 7.77
CA ALA A 43 -2.59 -4.44 8.08
C ALA A 43 -1.34 -4.96 7.35
N VAL A 44 -0.27 -4.18 7.38
CA VAL A 44 1.07 -4.56 6.91
C VAL A 44 2.14 -4.18 7.94
N SER A 45 3.06 -5.10 8.22
CA SER A 45 4.16 -4.92 9.19
C SER A 45 5.36 -4.25 8.53
N GLY A 46 5.86 -3.18 9.16
CA GLY A 46 7.13 -2.51 8.84
C GLY A 46 8.21 -2.75 9.89
N GLU A 47 8.13 -3.86 10.63
CA GLU A 47 9.11 -4.25 11.67
C GLU A 47 10.57 -4.31 11.18
N ASP A 48 10.75 -4.59 9.90
CA ASP A 48 12.04 -4.62 9.19
C ASP A 48 12.75 -3.24 9.18
N VAL A 49 12.02 -2.17 9.51
CA VAL A 49 12.48 -0.77 9.55
C VAL A 49 12.32 -0.20 10.95
N LEU A 50 11.13 -0.39 11.54
CA LEU A 50 10.79 0.09 12.88
C LEU A 50 10.15 -1.07 13.65
N PRO A 51 10.87 -1.69 14.61
CA PRO A 51 10.36 -2.82 15.38
C PRO A 51 9.00 -2.53 16.01
N GLY A 52 8.04 -3.45 15.81
CA GLY A 52 6.67 -3.30 16.30
C GLY A 52 5.77 -2.39 15.47
N PHE A 53 6.24 -1.81 14.36
CA PHE A 53 5.40 -0.99 13.50
C PHE A 53 4.44 -1.84 12.65
N GLU A 54 3.16 -1.55 12.77
CA GLU A 54 2.08 -2.12 11.96
C GLU A 54 1.17 -1.02 11.43
N LEU A 55 0.97 -0.98 10.11
CA LEU A 55 0.05 -0.04 9.47
C LEU A 55 -1.30 -0.72 9.22
N HIS A 56 -2.33 -0.32 9.98
CA HIS A 56 -3.70 -0.73 9.74
C HIS A 56 -4.31 -0.03 8.52
N LEU A 57 -4.89 -0.80 7.60
CA LEU A 57 -5.32 -0.31 6.29
C LEU A 57 -6.79 0.10 6.23
N GLY A 58 -7.54 -0.06 7.33
CA GLY A 58 -8.98 0.22 7.38
C GLY A 58 -9.33 1.62 6.90
N THR A 59 -8.66 2.65 7.43
CA THR A 59 -8.87 4.04 7.03
C THR A 59 -8.47 4.29 5.57
N ILE A 60 -7.32 3.76 5.14
CA ILE A 60 -6.84 3.93 3.76
C ILE A 60 -7.82 3.30 2.77
N PHE A 61 -8.31 2.10 3.05
CA PHE A 61 -9.31 1.42 2.22
C PHE A 61 -10.67 2.09 2.25
N HIS A 62 -11.09 2.64 3.39
CA HIS A 62 -12.32 3.41 3.50
C HIS A 62 -12.27 4.67 2.62
N LEU A 63 -11.18 5.44 2.70
CA LEU A 63 -10.97 6.61 1.83
C LEU A 63 -11.01 6.23 0.35
N GLY A 64 -10.44 5.08 -0.01
CA GLY A 64 -10.52 4.54 -1.37
C GLY A 64 -11.94 4.33 -1.91
N THR A 65 -12.93 4.11 -1.03
CA THR A 65 -14.33 4.00 -1.41
C THR A 65 -15.03 5.34 -1.60
N ILE A 66 -14.53 6.40 -0.95
CA ILE A 66 -15.11 7.75 -1.04
C ILE A 66 -14.72 8.40 -2.37
N PHE A 67 -13.47 8.28 -2.80
CA PHE A 67 -12.98 8.81 -4.09
C PHE A 67 -13.36 7.93 -5.30
N LYS A 68 -14.44 7.15 -5.19
CA LYS A 68 -14.97 6.33 -6.28
C LYS A 68 -15.99 7.09 -7.15
N GLU A 69 -16.53 8.22 -6.68
CA GLU A 69 -17.65 8.90 -7.34
C GLU A 69 -17.30 9.83 -8.50
N ASP A 70 -16.03 10.14 -8.75
CA ASP A 70 -15.64 10.95 -9.91
C ASP A 70 -15.34 10.04 -11.11
N GLY A 71 -16.41 9.72 -11.86
CA GLY A 71 -16.36 9.08 -13.18
C GLY A 71 -15.61 9.90 -14.22
#